data_AF-A0AA36J435-F1
#
_entry.id   AF-A0AA36J435-F1
#
_cell.length_a   1.000
_cell.length_b   1.000
_cell.length_c   1.000
_cell.angle_alpha   90.00
_cell.angle_beta   90.00
_cell.angle_gamma   90.00
#
_symmetry.space_group_name_H-M   'P 1'
#
loop_
_entity.id
_entity.type
_entity.pdbx_description
1 polymer ?
#
loop_
_entity_poly.entity_id
_entity_poly.type
_entity_poly.pdbx_seq_one_letter_code
_entity_poly.pdbx_strand_id
1 'polypeptide(L)'
;MQCEVFHVSCGLIDFCSGQSVGFKLCHQSSAAMQPPTGFVPLVAFKRCPPKGVFFELFLYLLDSVNDVYQVCTFIFGAQYFFAAFTAAFVLLSSVMAANAVNFSFVELVTEAIRTARRGAPTDTWKSIFFCEQNIEAPGTGLIAPYGLALLSTISPLTFLSAAYGLLSSAKAMASGRLSLESGDHPMALAAIRPTAFMAMKAWLMVAFLAELAGFAIVSSVCHPAVALATYLAAACVSGIAAPEDKIFVCLQNLAFPNGAMLGNATRTLVSGSGQYAGCGLLEGLFVLLRLGLWASLCFAELPQGVAPWGALARPMGRVVLEEQFIRPSLAVFEAVQDCANHHCAWPELEHLSTSSAMYRMLLLGTFSICGAVHALVVVGQLLLNPTYRSAEPNVELDKEMQTMINEIEKYSDKRECNYEEMALE
;
A
#
# COMPACT_ATOMS: atom_id res chain seq x y z
N MET A 1 -13.19 -52.30 3.92
CA MET A 1 -12.90 -51.58 2.67
C MET A 1 -13.07 -50.10 2.96
N GLN A 2 -11.96 -49.43 3.27
CA GLN A 2 -11.86 -47.99 3.37
C GLN A 2 -11.83 -47.39 1.95
N CYS A 3 -12.54 -46.30 1.73
CA CYS A 3 -12.20 -45.33 0.70
C CYS A 3 -11.90 -44.03 1.44
N GLU A 4 -10.61 -43.83 1.75
CA GLU A 4 -10.06 -42.53 2.11
C GLU A 4 -10.07 -41.66 0.85
N VAL A 5 -10.82 -40.56 0.89
CA VAL A 5 -10.71 -39.49 -0.10
C VAL A 5 -9.73 -38.48 0.49
N PHE A 6 -8.47 -38.58 0.07
CA PHE A 6 -7.48 -37.53 0.30
C PHE A 6 -7.83 -36.33 -0.58
N HIS A 7 -8.44 -35.30 0.01
CA HIS A 7 -8.42 -33.96 -0.57
C HIS A 7 -7.07 -33.33 -0.24
N VAL A 8 -6.18 -33.30 -1.23
CA VAL A 8 -5.04 -32.37 -1.24
C VAL A 8 -5.56 -31.08 -1.87
N SER A 9 -5.98 -30.13 -1.04
CA SER A 9 -6.30 -28.78 -1.48
C SER A 9 -5.00 -28.05 -1.82
N CYS A 10 -4.65 -27.99 -3.10
CA CYS A 10 -3.69 -27.00 -3.59
C CYS A 10 -4.40 -25.64 -3.61
N GLY A 11 -4.14 -24.82 -2.59
CA GLY A 11 -4.54 -23.42 -2.53
C GLY A 11 -3.76 -22.56 -3.53
N LEU A 12 -4.09 -22.67 -4.81
CA LEU A 12 -3.76 -21.68 -5.83
C LEU A 12 -4.95 -21.56 -6.78
N ILE A 13 -5.70 -20.47 -6.58
CA ILE A 13 -6.55 -19.83 -7.60
C ILE A 13 -7.78 -20.66 -8.04
N ASP A 14 -8.83 -20.65 -7.22
CA ASP A 14 -10.21 -20.80 -7.70
C ASP A 14 -10.74 -19.43 -8.17
N PHE A 15 -10.25 -18.95 -9.31
CA PHE A 15 -10.77 -17.75 -10.00
C PHE A 15 -11.72 -18.09 -11.16
N CYS A 16 -12.20 -19.33 -11.25
CA CYS A 16 -13.04 -19.79 -12.37
C CYS A 16 -14.21 -20.66 -11.91
N SER A 17 -14.99 -20.20 -10.92
CA SER A 17 -16.36 -20.70 -10.77
C SER A 17 -17.31 -19.68 -11.41
N GLY A 18 -17.93 -20.07 -12.52
CA GLY A 18 -18.94 -19.27 -13.20
C GLY A 18 -20.09 -18.99 -12.23
N GLN A 19 -20.21 -17.75 -11.76
CA GLN A 19 -21.37 -17.31 -11.01
C GLN A 19 -22.59 -17.37 -11.91
N SER A 20 -23.46 -18.35 -11.66
CA SER A 20 -24.85 -18.27 -12.11
C SER A 20 -25.49 -17.06 -11.42
N VAL A 21 -25.84 -16.03 -12.19
CA VAL A 21 -26.59 -14.87 -11.69
C VAL A 21 -28.00 -15.35 -11.32
N GLY A 22 -28.15 -15.85 -10.10
CA GLY A 22 -29.45 -16.17 -9.53
C GLY A 22 -30.16 -14.88 -9.15
N PHE A 23 -31.22 -14.52 -9.87
CA PHE A 23 -32.12 -13.46 -9.44
C PHE A 23 -32.85 -13.91 -8.16
N LYS A 24 -32.43 -13.39 -7.01
CA LYS A 24 -33.21 -13.51 -5.77
C LYS A 24 -34.37 -12.53 -5.87
N LEU A 25 -35.58 -13.04 -6.06
CA LEU A 25 -36.81 -12.25 -5.93
C LEU A 25 -36.93 -11.73 -4.49
N CYS A 26 -36.79 -10.42 -4.32
CA CYS A 26 -36.90 -9.75 -3.03
C CYS A 26 -38.39 -9.56 -2.69
N HIS A 27 -38.94 -10.44 -1.85
CA HIS A 27 -40.27 -10.27 -1.26
C HIS A 27 -40.12 -9.72 0.17
N GLN A 28 -40.06 -8.40 0.36
CA GLN A 28 -40.13 -7.81 1.70
C GLN A 28 -40.94 -6.51 1.77
N SER A 29 -41.75 -6.41 2.83
CA SER A 29 -42.62 -5.30 3.19
C SER A 29 -41.86 -3.98 3.44
N SER A 30 -42.35 -2.89 2.84
CA SER A 30 -41.81 -1.52 2.78
C SER A 30 -41.82 -0.76 4.12
N ALA A 31 -41.28 -1.34 5.19
CA ALA A 31 -41.01 -0.60 6.42
C ALA A 31 -39.63 0.07 6.34
N ALA A 32 -39.62 1.40 6.41
CA ALA A 32 -38.41 2.22 6.48
C ALA A 32 -37.60 1.83 7.72
N MET A 33 -36.51 1.08 7.52
CA MET A 33 -35.66 0.64 8.61
C MET A 33 -34.71 1.77 8.97
N GLN A 34 -34.72 2.17 10.24
CA GLN A 34 -33.69 3.05 10.75
C GLN A 34 -32.32 2.33 10.67
N PRO A 35 -31.24 3.03 10.33
CA PRO A 35 -29.90 2.44 10.38
C PRO A 35 -29.63 1.87 11.78
N PRO A 36 -28.81 0.80 11.91
CA PRO A 36 -28.44 0.25 13.21
C PRO A 36 -27.99 1.37 14.17
N THR A 37 -28.36 1.27 15.44
CA THR A 37 -28.04 2.30 16.45
C THR A 37 -26.53 2.46 16.56
N GLY A 38 -25.98 3.62 16.20
CA GLY A 38 -24.53 3.88 16.14
C GLY A 38 -23.88 3.67 14.76
N PHE A 39 -24.59 3.02 13.83
CA PHE A 39 -24.23 2.98 12.42
C PHE A 39 -24.63 4.31 11.77
N VAL A 40 -23.74 5.29 11.83
CA VAL A 40 -23.72 6.31 10.79
C VAL A 40 -23.24 5.56 9.55
N PRO A 41 -24.05 5.38 8.47
CA PRO A 41 -23.55 4.77 7.25
C PRO A 41 -22.24 5.48 6.94
N LEU A 42 -21.15 4.72 6.98
CA LEU A 42 -19.81 5.27 7.00
C LEU A 42 -19.78 6.36 5.94
N VAL A 43 -19.36 7.55 6.37
CA VAL A 43 -19.28 8.77 5.55
C VAL A 43 -18.52 8.53 4.21
N ALA A 44 -17.87 7.37 4.07
CA ALA A 44 -17.35 6.72 2.87
C ALA A 44 -18.33 6.57 1.67
N PHE A 45 -19.65 6.65 1.86
CA PHE A 45 -20.63 6.53 0.76
C PHE A 45 -21.45 7.80 0.51
N LYS A 46 -20.97 8.96 0.97
CA LYS A 46 -21.53 10.23 0.50
C LYS A 46 -21.14 10.42 -0.98
N ARG A 47 -22.08 10.93 -1.79
CA ARG A 47 -21.83 11.30 -3.20
C ARG A 47 -20.75 12.39 -3.33
N CYS A 48 -20.45 13.14 -2.26
CA CYS A 48 -19.62 14.34 -2.33
C CYS A 48 -18.29 14.18 -1.56
N PRO A 49 -17.20 14.77 -2.09
CA PRO A 49 -15.87 14.76 -1.47
C PRO A 49 -15.85 15.42 -0.08
N PRO A 50 -14.86 15.13 0.78
CA PRO A 50 -13.60 14.41 0.50
C PRO A 50 -13.66 12.88 0.71
N LYS A 51 -14.83 12.30 0.97
CA LYS A 51 -15.01 10.85 1.22
C LYS A 51 -16.20 10.36 0.40
N GLY A 52 -15.99 9.41 -0.51
CA GLY A 52 -17.03 8.91 -1.42
C GLY A 52 -16.48 8.00 -2.50
N VAL A 53 -17.32 7.10 -3.02
CA VAL A 53 -16.96 6.14 -4.09
C VAL A 53 -16.43 6.85 -5.34
N PHE A 54 -17.05 7.96 -5.73
CA PHE A 54 -16.59 8.76 -6.88
C PHE A 54 -15.26 9.46 -6.64
N PHE A 55 -14.94 9.79 -5.38
CA PHE A 55 -13.64 10.36 -5.06
C PHE A 55 -12.55 9.28 -5.12
N GLU A 56 -12.82 8.07 -4.62
CA GLU A 56 -11.90 6.94 -4.79
C GLU A 56 -11.74 6.56 -6.27
N LEU A 57 -12.82 6.58 -7.06
CA LEU A 57 -12.74 6.41 -8.53
C LEU A 57 -11.87 7.50 -9.18
N PHE A 58 -12.05 8.76 -8.80
CA PHE A 58 -11.22 9.86 -9.30
C PHE A 58 -9.75 9.65 -8.95
N LEU A 59 -9.44 9.25 -7.71
CA LEU A 59 -8.07 8.97 -7.30
C LEU A 59 -7.48 7.79 -8.06
N TYR A 60 -8.24 6.72 -8.28
CA TYR A 60 -7.83 5.57 -9.09
C TYR A 60 -7.46 5.99 -10.53
N LEU A 61 -8.30 6.82 -11.15
CA LEU A 61 -8.02 7.36 -12.49
C LEU A 61 -6.81 8.30 -12.51
N LEU A 62 -6.66 9.12 -11.47
CA LEU A 62 -5.52 10.01 -11.33
C LEU A 62 -4.22 9.22 -11.17
N ASP A 63 -4.25 8.11 -10.43
CA ASP A 63 -3.10 7.19 -10.26
C ASP A 63 -2.74 6.53 -11.59
N SER A 64 -3.73 6.03 -12.33
CA SER A 64 -3.53 5.48 -13.68
C SER A 64 -2.87 6.49 -14.64
N VAL A 65 -3.31 7.76 -14.60
CA VAL A 65 -2.71 8.84 -15.41
C VAL A 65 -1.29 9.14 -14.94
N ASN A 66 -1.07 9.17 -13.63
CA ASN A 66 0.24 9.38 -13.03
C ASN A 66 1.24 8.30 -13.44
N ASP A 67 0.84 7.03 -13.44
CA ASP A 67 1.68 5.91 -13.84
C ASP A 67 2.07 5.98 -15.32
N VAL A 68 1.12 6.29 -16.20
CA VAL A 68 1.40 6.50 -17.63
C VAL A 68 2.39 7.65 -17.80
N TYR A 69 2.22 8.75 -17.04
CA TYR A 69 3.14 9.87 -17.07
C TYR A 69 4.55 9.47 -16.60
N GLN A 70 4.67 8.65 -15.56
CA GLN A 70 5.96 8.15 -15.07
C GLN A 70 6.63 7.20 -16.08
N VAL A 71 5.88 6.30 -16.72
CA VAL A 71 6.39 5.45 -17.81
C VAL A 71 6.90 6.32 -18.96
N CYS A 72 6.14 7.32 -19.40
CA CYS A 72 6.56 8.26 -20.44
C CYS A 72 7.83 9.00 -20.03
N THR A 73 7.91 9.47 -18.79
CA THR A 73 9.09 10.15 -18.24
C THR A 73 10.32 9.26 -18.35
N PHE A 74 10.23 7.98 -17.99
CA PHE A 74 11.34 7.05 -18.14
C PHE A 74 11.72 6.79 -19.59
N ILE A 75 10.74 6.67 -20.50
CA ILE A 75 11.02 6.50 -21.94
C ILE A 75 11.77 7.72 -22.49
N PHE A 76 11.31 8.94 -22.19
CA PHE A 76 11.96 10.17 -22.64
C PHE A 76 13.32 10.40 -21.97
N GLY A 77 13.52 9.90 -20.75
CA GLY A 77 14.80 9.87 -20.06
C GLY A 77 15.75 8.74 -20.48
N ALA A 78 15.40 7.97 -21.53
CA ALA A 78 16.13 6.78 -21.99
C ALA A 78 16.36 5.72 -20.90
N GLN A 79 15.47 5.65 -19.92
CA GLN A 79 15.49 4.74 -18.78
C GLN A 79 14.57 3.52 -19.02
N TYR A 80 14.87 2.75 -20.06
CA TYR A 80 13.98 1.67 -20.52
C TYR A 80 13.73 0.57 -19.49
N PHE A 81 14.70 0.30 -18.61
CA PHE A 81 14.52 -0.67 -17.52
C PHE A 81 13.38 -0.23 -16.58
N PHE A 82 13.44 1.01 -16.07
CA PHE A 82 12.41 1.55 -15.19
C PHE A 82 11.06 1.66 -15.90
N ALA A 83 11.05 2.12 -17.15
CA ALA A 83 9.83 2.15 -17.96
C ALA A 83 9.17 0.78 -18.10
N ALA A 84 9.96 -0.26 -18.41
CA ALA A 84 9.46 -1.62 -18.61
C ALA A 84 8.90 -2.22 -17.32
N PHE A 85 9.58 -2.04 -16.18
CA PHE A 85 9.10 -2.55 -14.89
C PHE A 85 7.84 -1.83 -14.43
N THR A 86 7.80 -0.49 -14.47
CA THR A 86 6.60 0.26 -14.12
C THR A 86 5.43 -0.13 -15.02
N ALA A 87 5.65 -0.20 -16.35
CA ALA A 87 4.61 -0.63 -17.29
C ALA A 87 4.13 -2.07 -17.01
N ALA A 88 5.02 -2.99 -16.64
CA ALA A 88 4.66 -4.38 -16.34
C ALA A 88 3.72 -4.47 -15.12
N PHE A 89 3.97 -3.73 -14.04
CA PHE A 89 3.08 -3.71 -12.86
C PHE A 89 1.72 -3.08 -13.17
N VAL A 90 1.71 -1.96 -13.90
CA VAL A 90 0.47 -1.27 -14.32
C VAL A 90 -0.37 -2.19 -15.21
N LEU A 91 0.25 -2.84 -16.20
CA LEU A 91 -0.42 -3.78 -17.10
C LEU A 91 -0.91 -5.02 -16.35
N LEU A 92 -0.10 -5.59 -15.45
CA LEU A 92 -0.50 -6.75 -14.66
C LEU A 92 -1.73 -6.45 -13.80
N SER A 93 -1.73 -5.33 -13.07
CA SER A 93 -2.88 -4.90 -12.27
C SER A 93 -4.10 -4.63 -13.14
N SER A 94 -3.93 -3.94 -14.28
CA SER A 94 -5.01 -3.67 -15.24
C SER A 94 -5.62 -4.95 -15.80
N VAL A 95 -4.80 -5.94 -16.18
CA VAL A 95 -5.25 -7.24 -16.72
C VAL A 95 -5.96 -8.06 -15.63
N MET A 96 -5.45 -8.06 -14.40
CA MET A 96 -6.10 -8.76 -13.30
C MET A 96 -7.45 -8.12 -12.94
N ALA A 97 -7.51 -6.79 -12.87
CA ALA A 97 -8.76 -6.07 -12.71
C ALA A 97 -9.74 -6.35 -13.87
N ALA A 98 -9.25 -6.40 -15.10
CA ALA A 98 -10.05 -6.69 -16.30
C ALA A 98 -10.50 -8.15 -16.43
N ASN A 99 -9.84 -9.09 -15.76
CA ASN A 99 -10.31 -10.47 -15.68
C ASN A 99 -11.35 -10.64 -14.56
N ALA A 100 -11.29 -9.81 -13.51
CA ALA A 100 -12.26 -9.83 -12.43
C ALA A 100 -13.65 -9.28 -12.86
N VAL A 101 -13.67 -8.40 -13.85
CA VAL A 101 -14.87 -7.73 -14.38
C VAL A 101 -14.66 -7.63 -15.88
N ASN A 102 -15.58 -8.04 -16.75
CA ASN A 102 -15.42 -8.02 -18.22
C ASN A 102 -15.24 -6.59 -18.81
N PHE A 103 -14.15 -5.93 -18.47
CA PHE A 103 -14.08 -4.50 -18.20
C PHE A 103 -14.32 -3.60 -19.41
N SER A 104 -15.25 -2.67 -19.27
CA SER A 104 -15.21 -1.36 -19.94
C SER A 104 -15.22 -0.21 -18.90
N PHE A 105 -14.76 0.99 -19.26
CA PHE A 105 -14.84 2.17 -18.38
C PHE A 105 -16.29 2.44 -17.92
N VAL A 106 -17.27 2.15 -18.78
CA VAL A 106 -18.70 2.27 -18.46
C VAL A 106 -19.08 1.31 -17.33
N GLU A 107 -18.53 0.09 -17.33
CA GLU A 107 -18.75 -0.87 -16.25
C GLU A 107 -18.10 -0.44 -14.94
N LEU A 108 -16.91 0.16 -14.98
CA LEU A 108 -16.27 0.72 -13.78
C LEU A 108 -17.13 1.82 -13.13
N VAL A 109 -17.66 2.74 -13.94
CA VAL A 109 -18.57 3.79 -13.46
C VAL A 109 -19.89 3.19 -12.96
N THR A 110 -20.42 2.19 -13.67
CA THR A 110 -21.62 1.43 -13.25
C THR A 110 -21.39 0.77 -11.89
N GLU A 111 -20.23 0.18 -11.68
CA GLU A 111 -19.86 -0.49 -10.44
C GLU A 111 -19.68 0.51 -9.30
N ALA A 112 -19.09 1.67 -9.56
CA ALA A 112 -19.02 2.78 -8.60
C ALA A 112 -20.43 3.25 -8.20
N ILE A 113 -21.34 3.38 -9.16
CA ILE A 113 -22.74 3.73 -8.90
C ILE A 113 -23.41 2.64 -8.06
N ARG A 114 -23.21 1.36 -8.39
CA ARG A 114 -23.77 0.22 -7.66
C ARG A 114 -23.27 0.19 -6.21
N THR A 115 -21.98 0.34 -6.01
CA THR A 115 -21.33 0.45 -4.70
C THR A 115 -21.89 1.63 -3.89
N ALA A 116 -22.06 2.80 -4.52
CA ALA A 116 -22.67 3.96 -3.87
C ALA A 116 -24.16 3.73 -3.50
N ARG A 117 -24.91 3.00 -4.33
CA ARG A 117 -26.32 2.63 -4.06
C ARG A 117 -26.45 1.63 -2.93
N ARG A 118 -25.64 0.57 -2.93
CA ARG A 118 -25.55 -0.41 -1.82
C ARG A 118 -25.13 0.29 -0.52
N GLY A 119 -24.25 1.30 -0.60
CA GLY A 119 -23.63 1.90 0.59
C GLY A 119 -22.61 0.96 1.22
N ALA A 120 -22.11 0.00 0.44
CA ALA A 120 -21.03 -0.92 0.74
C ALA A 120 -20.37 -1.35 -0.59
N PRO A 121 -19.06 -1.68 -0.60
CA PRO A 121 -18.35 -2.16 -1.78
C PRO A 121 -18.83 -3.54 -2.17
N THR A 122 -19.06 -3.72 -3.46
CA THR A 122 -19.27 -5.02 -4.06
C THR A 122 -17.98 -5.81 -4.10
N ASP A 123 -18.07 -7.12 -4.33
CA ASP A 123 -16.89 -7.97 -4.44
C ASP A 123 -16.06 -7.63 -5.68
N THR A 124 -16.74 -7.21 -6.76
CA THR A 124 -16.13 -6.61 -7.96
C THR A 124 -15.26 -5.40 -7.59
N TRP A 125 -15.82 -4.45 -6.82
CA TRP A 125 -15.10 -3.27 -6.37
C TRP A 125 -13.89 -3.65 -5.50
N LYS A 126 -14.08 -4.56 -4.53
CA LYS A 126 -12.98 -5.06 -3.68
C LYS A 126 -11.86 -5.68 -4.52
N SER A 127 -12.20 -6.46 -5.55
CA SER A 127 -11.24 -7.14 -6.41
C SER A 127 -10.39 -6.16 -7.25
N ILE A 128 -11.01 -5.10 -7.79
CA ILE A 128 -10.30 -4.02 -8.51
C ILE A 128 -9.23 -3.39 -7.61
N PHE A 129 -9.66 -2.95 -6.42
CA PHE A 129 -8.77 -2.28 -5.47
C PHE A 129 -7.75 -3.23 -4.84
N PHE A 130 -8.05 -4.54 -4.74
CA PHE A 130 -7.09 -5.52 -4.25
C PHE A 130 -5.83 -5.57 -5.12
N CYS A 131 -5.99 -5.53 -6.46
CA CYS A 131 -4.88 -5.58 -7.40
C CYS A 131 -4.01 -4.32 -7.31
N GLU A 132 -4.64 -3.14 -7.30
CA GLU A 132 -3.97 -1.85 -7.07
C GLU A 132 -3.18 -1.88 -5.76
N GLN A 133 -3.84 -2.20 -4.63
CA GLN A 133 -3.27 -2.04 -3.29
C GLN A 133 -2.18 -3.06 -2.95
N ASN A 134 -2.17 -4.24 -3.58
CA ASN A 134 -1.25 -5.32 -3.23
C ASN A 134 -0.22 -5.65 -4.33
N ILE A 135 -0.41 -5.20 -5.57
CA ILE A 135 0.48 -5.53 -6.70
C ILE A 135 1.05 -4.28 -7.34
N GLU A 136 0.19 -3.41 -7.87
CA GLU A 136 0.65 -2.25 -8.64
C GLU A 136 1.23 -1.17 -7.73
N ALA A 137 0.50 -0.68 -6.73
CA ALA A 137 1.00 0.36 -5.81
C ALA A 137 2.33 -0.01 -5.11
N PRO A 138 2.56 -1.25 -4.63
CA PRO A 138 3.89 -1.65 -4.15
C PRO A 138 4.95 -1.65 -5.24
N GLY A 139 4.63 -2.12 -6.45
CA GLY A 139 5.57 -2.21 -7.57
C GLY A 139 5.96 -0.84 -8.11
N THR A 140 4.99 -0.02 -8.48
CA THR A 140 5.15 1.36 -8.96
C THR A 140 5.78 2.23 -7.88
N GLY A 141 5.31 2.12 -6.64
CA GLY A 141 5.83 2.83 -5.47
C GLY A 141 7.28 2.51 -5.11
N LEU A 142 7.81 1.33 -5.45
CA LEU A 142 9.23 1.00 -5.27
C LEU A 142 10.09 1.46 -6.44
N ILE A 143 9.67 1.13 -7.66
CA ILE A 143 10.48 1.30 -8.86
C ILE A 143 10.54 2.77 -9.29
N ALA A 144 9.42 3.49 -9.24
CA ALA A 144 9.38 4.85 -9.73
C ALA A 144 10.21 5.82 -8.86
N PRO A 145 10.08 5.82 -7.52
CA PRO A 145 10.92 6.68 -6.69
C PRO A 145 12.42 6.40 -6.81
N TYR A 146 12.78 5.12 -6.90
CA TYR A 146 14.16 4.73 -7.15
C TYR A 146 14.66 5.22 -8.52
N GLY A 147 13.93 4.94 -9.59
CA GLY A 147 14.32 5.35 -10.94
C GLY A 147 14.43 6.87 -11.09
N LEU A 148 13.50 7.62 -10.51
CA LEU A 148 13.51 9.09 -10.55
C LEU A 148 14.64 9.70 -9.69
N ALA A 149 15.03 9.07 -8.58
CA ALA A 149 16.17 9.50 -7.78
C ALA A 149 17.49 9.46 -8.58
N LEU A 150 17.59 8.58 -9.58
CA LEU A 150 18.77 8.46 -10.45
C LEU A 150 18.83 9.51 -11.57
N LEU A 151 17.74 10.22 -11.86
CA LEU A 151 17.72 11.24 -12.90
C LEU A 151 18.31 12.56 -12.39
N SER A 152 19.33 13.06 -13.09
CA SER A 152 19.95 14.36 -12.79
C SER A 152 19.00 15.53 -13.08
N THR A 153 18.19 15.40 -14.13
CA THR A 153 17.28 16.44 -14.60
C THR A 153 15.86 15.90 -14.66
N ILE A 154 15.01 16.36 -13.75
CA ILE A 154 13.55 16.17 -13.83
C ILE A 154 12.85 17.53 -13.93
N SER A 155 11.68 17.54 -14.58
CA SER A 155 10.82 18.72 -14.65
C SER A 155 10.04 18.92 -13.34
N PRO A 156 9.51 20.14 -13.07
CA PRO A 156 8.64 20.37 -11.92
C PRO A 156 7.40 19.47 -11.91
N LEU A 157 6.80 19.23 -13.09
CA LEU A 157 5.66 18.33 -13.22
C LEU A 157 6.04 16.89 -12.87
N THR A 158 7.24 16.45 -13.26
CA THR A 158 7.76 15.13 -12.90
C THR A 158 8.00 15.01 -11.40
N PHE A 159 8.54 16.05 -10.77
CA PHE A 159 8.65 16.08 -9.31
C PHE A 159 7.29 15.95 -8.61
N LEU A 160 6.28 16.71 -9.06
CA LEU A 160 4.93 16.64 -8.47
C LEU A 160 4.27 15.27 -8.69
N SER A 161 4.40 14.70 -9.89
CA SER A 161 3.95 13.35 -10.21
C SER A 161 4.65 12.29 -9.34
N ALA A 162 5.96 12.44 -9.11
CA ALA A 162 6.72 11.53 -8.25
C ALA A 162 6.28 11.61 -6.79
N ALA A 163 6.06 12.84 -6.28
CA ALA A 163 5.58 13.07 -4.92
C ALA A 163 4.17 12.53 -4.72
N TYR A 164 3.29 12.74 -5.70
CA TYR A 164 1.95 12.17 -5.71
C TYR A 164 1.99 10.64 -5.74
N GLY A 165 2.73 10.04 -6.67
CA GLY A 165 2.87 8.58 -6.80
C GLY A 165 3.40 7.92 -5.52
N LEU A 166 4.39 8.53 -4.85
CA LEU A 166 4.88 8.06 -3.55
C LEU A 166 3.77 8.06 -2.48
N LEU A 167 2.96 9.13 -2.45
CA LEU A 167 1.87 9.29 -1.50
C LEU A 167 0.67 8.38 -1.79
N SER A 168 0.27 8.26 -3.06
CA SER A 168 -0.84 7.40 -3.52
C SER A 168 -0.49 5.94 -3.29
N SER A 169 0.72 5.51 -3.65
CA SER A 169 1.22 4.15 -3.41
C SER A 169 1.16 3.81 -1.92
N ALA A 170 1.71 4.67 -1.04
CA ALA A 170 1.67 4.43 0.40
C ALA A 170 0.23 4.39 0.96
N LYS A 171 -0.68 5.23 0.45
CA LYS A 171 -2.11 5.22 0.82
C LYS A 171 -2.79 3.92 0.38
N ALA A 172 -2.56 3.47 -0.85
CA ALA A 172 -3.14 2.25 -1.41
C ALA A 172 -2.62 1.03 -0.63
N MET A 173 -1.32 0.92 -0.42
CA MET A 173 -0.69 -0.13 0.38
C MET A 173 -1.21 -0.16 1.83
N ALA A 174 -1.35 1.00 2.48
CA ALA A 174 -1.95 1.09 3.81
C ALA A 174 -3.39 0.59 3.85
N SER A 175 -4.16 0.86 2.78
CA SER A 175 -5.55 0.41 2.68
C SER A 175 -5.63 -1.10 2.43
N GLY A 176 -4.79 -1.65 1.54
CA GLY A 176 -4.73 -3.10 1.27
C GLY A 176 -4.29 -3.87 2.49
N ARG A 177 -3.26 -3.39 3.18
CA ARG A 177 -2.77 -4.02 4.40
C ARG A 177 -3.83 -4.02 5.51
N LEU A 178 -4.53 -2.90 5.69
CA LEU A 178 -5.63 -2.82 6.65
C LEU A 178 -6.82 -3.72 6.27
N SER A 179 -7.09 -3.90 4.97
CA SER A 179 -8.08 -4.88 4.49
C SER A 179 -7.70 -6.29 4.93
N LEU A 180 -6.48 -6.74 4.63
CA LEU A 180 -5.99 -8.07 5.02
C LEU A 180 -6.07 -8.31 6.53
N GLU A 181 -5.72 -7.30 7.33
CA GLU A 181 -5.74 -7.42 8.79
C GLU A 181 -7.14 -7.42 9.40
N SER A 182 -8.11 -6.86 8.69
CA SER A 182 -9.53 -6.87 9.07
C SER A 182 -10.30 -8.02 8.41
N GLY A 183 -9.61 -9.01 7.84
CA GLY A 183 -10.24 -10.14 7.16
C GLY A 183 -11.04 -9.73 5.93
N ASP A 184 -10.58 -8.73 5.20
CA ASP A 184 -11.24 -8.08 4.05
C ASP A 184 -12.53 -7.31 4.38
N HIS A 185 -12.70 -6.95 5.66
CA HIS A 185 -13.82 -6.13 6.13
C HIS A 185 -13.38 -4.85 6.88
N PRO A 186 -12.58 -3.96 6.24
CA PRO A 186 -12.06 -2.76 6.89
C PRO A 186 -13.17 -1.79 7.34
N MET A 187 -14.35 -1.86 6.72
CA MET A 187 -15.51 -1.04 7.11
C MET A 187 -16.17 -1.48 8.41
N ALA A 188 -16.20 -2.78 8.70
CA ALA A 188 -16.73 -3.25 9.97
C ALA A 188 -15.87 -2.73 11.12
N LEU A 189 -14.54 -2.80 10.96
CA LEU A 189 -13.59 -2.21 11.90
C LEU A 189 -13.75 -0.70 12.01
N ALA A 190 -13.88 0.02 10.89
CA ALA A 190 -14.10 1.46 10.90
C ALA A 190 -15.41 1.88 11.59
N ALA A 191 -16.44 1.02 11.55
CA ALA A 191 -17.70 1.24 12.22
C ALA A 191 -17.61 1.00 13.73
N ILE A 192 -16.97 -0.10 14.17
CA ILE A 192 -16.84 -0.46 15.58
C ILE A 192 -15.82 0.44 16.29
N ARG A 193 -14.66 0.71 15.64
CA ARG A 193 -13.52 1.43 16.23
C ARG A 193 -12.95 2.49 15.28
N PRO A 194 -13.70 3.56 14.96
CA PRO A 194 -13.29 4.56 13.96
C PRO A 194 -11.95 5.25 14.28
N THR A 195 -11.69 5.57 15.55
CA THR A 195 -10.43 6.22 15.94
C THR A 195 -9.23 5.29 15.78
N ALA A 196 -9.37 4.03 16.20
CA ALA A 196 -8.31 3.03 16.04
C ALA A 196 -8.04 2.75 14.56
N PHE A 197 -9.10 2.60 13.75
CA PHE A 197 -9.01 2.44 12.31
C PHE A 197 -8.24 3.60 11.66
N MET A 198 -8.59 4.85 11.97
CA MET A 198 -7.93 6.03 11.41
C MET A 198 -6.47 6.15 11.86
N ALA A 199 -6.19 5.90 13.14
CA ALA A 199 -4.84 5.93 13.68
C ALA A 199 -3.95 4.87 13.03
N MET A 200 -4.47 3.65 12.86
CA MET A 200 -3.75 2.56 12.21
C MET A 200 -3.52 2.83 10.72
N LYS A 201 -4.54 3.31 9.99
CA LYS A 201 -4.39 3.69 8.59
C LYS A 201 -3.32 4.78 8.42
N ALA A 202 -3.32 5.80 9.28
CA ALA A 202 -2.32 6.85 9.27
C ALA A 202 -0.91 6.31 9.57
N TRP A 203 -0.77 5.44 10.56
CA TRP A 203 0.51 4.82 10.87
C TRP A 203 1.02 3.91 9.74
N LEU A 204 0.17 3.06 9.15
CA LEU A 204 0.53 2.22 8.00
C LEU A 204 0.99 3.08 6.82
N MET A 205 0.32 4.21 6.57
CA MET A 205 0.73 5.14 5.53
C MET A 205 2.12 5.74 5.82
N VAL A 206 2.40 6.15 7.06
CA VAL A 206 3.72 6.62 7.49
C VAL A 206 4.77 5.52 7.31
N ALA A 207 4.44 4.28 7.70
CA ALA A 207 5.34 3.14 7.58
C ALA A 207 5.68 2.84 6.10
N PHE A 208 4.69 2.80 5.21
CA PHE A 208 4.94 2.61 3.79
C PHE A 208 5.68 3.78 3.14
N LEU A 209 5.40 5.03 3.53
CA LEU A 209 6.20 6.17 3.09
C LEU A 209 7.68 6.00 3.47
N ALA A 210 7.96 5.55 4.70
CA ALA A 210 9.32 5.27 5.14
C ALA A 210 9.97 4.14 4.33
N GLU A 211 9.23 3.06 4.07
CA GLU A 211 9.71 1.90 3.31
C GLU A 211 10.03 2.25 1.85
N LEU A 212 9.11 2.94 1.16
CA LEU A 212 9.30 3.34 -0.24
C LEU A 212 10.45 4.34 -0.38
N ALA A 213 10.51 5.36 0.49
CA ALA A 213 11.60 6.34 0.47
C ALA A 213 12.95 5.70 0.86
N GLY A 214 12.94 4.85 1.89
CA GLY A 214 14.12 4.11 2.34
C GLY A 214 14.66 3.19 1.26
N PHE A 215 13.79 2.45 0.57
CA PHE A 215 14.17 1.62 -0.58
C PHE A 215 14.83 2.46 -1.67
N ALA A 216 14.24 3.60 -2.05
CA ALA A 216 14.79 4.48 -3.08
C ALA A 216 16.19 5.00 -2.71
N ILE A 217 16.38 5.44 -1.46
CA ILE A 217 17.67 5.94 -0.96
C ILE A 217 18.69 4.83 -0.90
N VAL A 218 18.39 3.71 -0.23
CA VAL A 218 19.34 2.59 -0.05
C VAL A 218 19.72 1.98 -1.40
N SER A 219 18.77 1.87 -2.32
CA SER A 219 19.04 1.39 -3.69
C SER A 219 19.89 2.38 -4.50
N SER A 220 19.73 3.68 -4.26
CA SER A 220 20.54 4.72 -4.92
C SER A 220 21.96 4.79 -4.35
N VAL A 221 22.09 4.68 -3.02
CA VAL A 221 23.35 4.81 -2.28
C VAL A 221 24.20 3.55 -2.36
N CYS A 222 23.57 2.38 -2.24
CA CYS A 222 24.23 1.08 -2.32
C CYS A 222 23.87 0.41 -3.66
N HIS A 223 23.21 -0.75 -3.58
CA HIS A 223 22.66 -1.49 -4.71
C HIS A 223 21.28 -2.02 -4.31
N PRO A 224 20.28 -2.03 -5.23
CA PRO A 224 18.97 -2.64 -4.99
C PRO A 224 18.99 -4.07 -4.39
N ALA A 225 20.05 -4.85 -4.66
CA ALA A 225 20.20 -6.21 -4.14
C ALA A 225 20.29 -6.24 -2.61
N VAL A 226 20.83 -5.18 -1.99
CA VAL A 226 20.89 -5.04 -0.53
C VAL A 226 19.47 -4.90 0.03
N ALA A 227 18.68 -3.96 -0.51
CA ALA A 227 17.31 -3.75 -0.07
C ALA A 227 16.44 -4.98 -0.34
N LEU A 228 16.57 -5.58 -1.53
CA LEU A 228 15.86 -6.81 -1.90
C LEU A 228 16.21 -7.97 -0.97
N ALA A 229 17.49 -8.19 -0.64
CA ALA A 229 17.91 -9.22 0.29
C ALA A 229 17.25 -9.05 1.67
N THR A 230 17.11 -7.80 2.14
CA THR A 230 16.41 -7.55 3.41
C THR A 230 14.90 -7.81 3.32
N TYR A 231 14.25 -7.58 2.17
CA TYR A 231 12.85 -7.96 1.95
C TYR A 231 12.64 -9.48 1.85
N LEU A 232 13.55 -10.19 1.17
CA LEU A 232 13.53 -11.66 1.12
C LEU A 232 13.67 -12.24 2.53
N ALA A 233 14.59 -11.71 3.33
CA ALA A 233 14.76 -12.11 4.71
C ALA A 233 13.52 -11.78 5.57
N ALA A 234 12.85 -10.64 5.34
CA ALA A 234 11.59 -10.30 6.01
C ALA A 234 10.49 -11.32 5.71
N ALA A 235 10.32 -11.70 4.44
CA ALA A 235 9.33 -12.70 4.04
C ALA A 235 9.60 -14.06 4.70
N CYS A 236 10.86 -14.49 4.77
CA CYS A 236 11.28 -15.69 5.50
C CYS A 236 10.97 -15.59 6.99
N VAL A 237 11.25 -14.44 7.62
CA VAL A 237 10.95 -14.20 9.04
C VAL A 237 9.45 -14.30 9.30
N SER A 238 8.61 -13.73 8.44
CA SER A 238 7.16 -13.88 8.55
C SER A 238 6.69 -15.33 8.40
N GLY A 239 7.27 -16.09 7.48
CA GLY A 239 7.00 -17.52 7.35
C GLY A 239 7.40 -18.30 8.60
N ILE A 240 8.55 -17.98 9.21
CA ILE A 240 8.99 -18.59 10.47
C ILE A 240 8.07 -18.23 11.64
N ALA A 241 7.61 -16.97 11.67
CA ALA A 241 6.74 -16.44 12.70
C ALA A 241 5.31 -16.98 12.64
N ALA A 242 4.89 -17.53 11.49
CA ALA A 242 3.56 -18.10 11.29
C ALA A 242 3.39 -19.45 12.03
N PRO A 243 2.24 -19.68 12.69
CA PRO A 243 1.95 -20.89 13.42
C PRO A 243 1.69 -22.06 12.47
N GLU A 244 1.02 -21.80 11.36
CA GLU A 244 0.64 -22.75 10.32
C GLU A 244 1.05 -22.20 8.95
N ASP A 245 1.14 -23.09 7.95
CA ASP A 245 1.38 -22.73 6.54
C ASP A 245 2.60 -21.82 6.28
N LYS A 246 3.68 -22.04 7.03
CA LYS A 246 4.94 -21.24 6.98
C LYS A 246 5.46 -20.94 5.58
N ILE A 247 5.49 -21.97 4.74
CA ILE A 247 5.97 -21.85 3.34
C ILE A 247 5.03 -20.96 2.55
N PHE A 248 3.71 -21.15 2.71
CA PHE A 248 2.71 -20.35 2.02
C PHE A 248 2.80 -18.88 2.45
N VAL A 249 2.90 -18.58 3.75
CA VAL A 249 3.07 -17.21 4.26
C VAL A 249 4.35 -16.56 3.72
N CYS A 250 5.45 -17.31 3.65
CA CYS A 250 6.68 -16.82 3.03
C CYS A 250 6.48 -16.49 1.55
N LEU A 251 5.94 -17.42 0.75
CA LEU A 251 5.68 -17.22 -0.67
C LEU A 251 4.69 -16.08 -0.92
N GLN A 252 3.68 -15.93 -0.08
CA GLN A 252 2.71 -14.84 -0.14
C GLN A 252 3.41 -13.50 0.08
N ASN A 253 4.24 -13.37 1.11
CA ASN A 253 4.99 -12.12 1.37
C ASN A 253 6.05 -11.82 0.30
N LEU A 254 6.52 -12.83 -0.43
CA LEU A 254 7.36 -12.63 -1.62
C LEU A 254 6.54 -12.14 -2.82
N ALA A 255 5.31 -12.64 -2.98
CA ALA A 255 4.41 -12.24 -4.07
C ALA A 255 3.80 -10.84 -3.84
N PHE A 256 3.57 -10.46 -2.58
CA PHE A 256 2.97 -9.20 -2.18
C PHE A 256 3.97 -8.36 -1.37
N PRO A 257 4.68 -7.39 -2.00
CA PRO A 257 5.77 -6.67 -1.35
C PRO A 257 5.36 -5.91 -0.09
N ASN A 258 4.08 -5.54 0.05
CA ASN A 258 3.55 -4.92 1.26
C ASN A 258 3.73 -5.80 2.51
N GLY A 259 3.62 -7.13 2.36
CA GLY A 259 3.87 -8.12 3.39
C GLY A 259 5.36 -8.23 3.76
N ALA A 260 6.26 -8.25 2.78
CA ALA A 260 7.70 -8.21 3.04
C ALA A 260 8.16 -6.88 3.70
N MET A 261 7.45 -5.78 3.44
CA MET A 261 7.75 -4.48 4.06
C MET A 261 7.40 -4.46 5.54
N LEU A 262 6.13 -4.68 5.92
CA LEU A 262 5.72 -4.51 7.32
C LEU A 262 5.68 -5.82 8.13
N GLY A 263 5.89 -6.96 7.48
CA GLY A 263 5.64 -8.27 8.05
C GLY A 263 4.16 -8.46 8.40
N ASN A 264 3.88 -9.44 9.25
CA ASN A 264 2.57 -9.63 9.88
C ASN A 264 2.43 -8.89 11.22
N ALA A 265 3.38 -8.02 11.54
CA ALA A 265 3.57 -7.43 12.87
C ALA A 265 2.48 -6.42 13.26
N THR A 266 1.64 -6.00 12.33
CA THR A 266 0.65 -4.93 12.48
C THR A 266 -0.65 -5.34 13.21
N ARG A 267 -0.81 -6.63 13.51
CA ARG A 267 -2.06 -7.30 13.95
C ARG A 267 -2.70 -6.86 15.28
N THR A 268 -2.08 -5.96 16.01
CA THR A 268 -2.17 -5.92 17.47
C THR A 268 -3.12 -4.83 17.97
N LEU A 269 -3.55 -4.00 17.02
CA LEU A 269 -4.58 -2.99 17.20
C LEU A 269 -5.97 -3.49 16.75
N VAL A 270 -6.02 -4.62 16.02
CA VAL A 270 -7.20 -5.00 15.21
C VAL A 270 -7.58 -6.50 15.24
N SER A 271 -6.78 -7.42 15.78
CA SER A 271 -6.95 -8.86 15.48
C SER A 271 -8.35 -9.44 15.79
N GLY A 272 -9.18 -9.55 14.75
CA GLY A 272 -10.10 -10.67 14.58
C GLY A 272 -9.35 -11.96 14.21
N SER A 273 -10.07 -13.07 14.06
CA SER A 273 -9.57 -14.45 13.96
C SER A 273 -8.90 -14.84 12.62
N GLY A 274 -8.38 -13.89 11.83
CA GLY A 274 -7.88 -14.21 10.49
C GLY A 274 -6.74 -15.26 10.47
N GLN A 275 -6.59 -15.96 9.35
CA GLN A 275 -5.78 -17.17 9.14
C GLN A 275 -4.24 -17.01 9.23
N TYR A 276 -3.69 -15.80 9.45
CA TYR A 276 -2.24 -15.55 9.32
C TYR A 276 -1.64 -14.86 10.58
N ALA A 277 -1.63 -15.57 11.72
CA ALA A 277 -1.18 -15.04 13.01
C ALA A 277 0.34 -15.15 13.23
N GLY A 278 1.17 -14.24 12.70
CA GLY A 278 2.61 -14.23 12.98
C GLY A 278 2.97 -13.70 14.38
N CYS A 279 4.05 -14.21 15.00
CA CYS A 279 4.66 -13.63 16.21
C CYS A 279 5.20 -12.21 15.94
N GLY A 280 4.48 -11.19 16.43
CA GLY A 280 4.83 -9.78 16.20
C GLY A 280 6.19 -9.37 16.79
N LEU A 281 6.70 -10.07 17.81
CA LEU A 281 8.03 -9.82 18.37
C LEU A 281 9.14 -10.02 17.32
N LEU A 282 9.14 -11.16 16.63
CA LEU A 282 10.20 -11.51 15.68
C LEU A 282 10.17 -10.56 14.48
N GLU A 283 8.99 -10.29 13.94
CA GLU A 283 8.79 -9.41 12.79
C GLU A 283 9.10 -7.96 13.13
N GLY A 284 8.64 -7.46 14.28
CA GLY A 284 8.94 -6.11 14.76
C GLY A 284 10.44 -5.89 14.98
N LEU A 285 11.14 -6.85 15.60
CA LEU A 285 12.59 -6.79 15.73
C LEU A 285 13.30 -6.79 14.38
N PHE A 286 12.81 -7.57 13.41
CA PHE A 286 13.38 -7.60 12.08
C PHE A 286 13.18 -6.28 11.32
N VAL A 287 12.01 -5.66 11.44
CA VAL A 287 11.75 -4.32 10.88
C VAL A 287 12.74 -3.30 11.45
N LEU A 288 12.95 -3.29 12.77
CA LEU A 288 13.92 -2.39 13.41
C LEU A 288 15.36 -2.67 12.95
N LEU A 289 15.74 -3.95 12.87
CA LEU A 289 17.04 -4.36 12.37
C LEU A 289 17.25 -3.92 10.92
N ARG A 290 16.25 -4.09 10.06
CA ARG A 290 16.31 -3.67 8.65
C ARG A 290 16.46 -2.16 8.53
N LEU A 291 15.63 -1.38 9.22
CA LEU A 291 15.73 0.09 9.18
C LEU A 291 17.08 0.58 9.71
N GLY A 292 17.58 -0.02 10.79
CA GLY A 292 18.91 0.27 11.33
C GLY A 292 20.03 -0.12 10.37
N LEU A 293 19.89 -1.27 9.68
CA LEU A 293 20.84 -1.72 8.66
C LEU A 293 20.85 -0.76 7.46
N TRP A 294 19.69 -0.37 6.96
CA TRP A 294 19.56 0.60 5.88
C TRP A 294 20.19 1.93 6.23
N ALA A 295 19.87 2.47 7.41
CA ALA A 295 20.47 3.72 7.89
C ALA A 295 22.01 3.58 8.00
N SER A 296 22.52 2.54 8.65
CA SER A 296 23.96 2.34 8.84
C SER A 296 24.72 2.11 7.53
N LEU A 297 24.18 1.35 6.59
CA LEU A 297 24.81 1.11 5.28
C LEU A 297 24.91 2.39 4.45
N CYS A 298 23.95 3.30 4.57
CA CYS A 298 24.03 4.61 3.91
C CYS A 298 25.21 5.46 4.43
N PHE A 299 25.65 5.26 5.68
CA PHE A 299 26.81 5.95 6.25
C PHE A 299 28.13 5.17 6.14
N ALA A 300 28.09 3.91 5.68
CA ALA A 300 29.30 3.12 5.51
C ALA A 300 30.11 3.59 4.30
N GLU A 301 31.44 3.59 4.44
CA GLU A 301 32.35 3.68 3.31
C GLU A 301 32.43 2.31 2.66
N LEU A 302 31.64 2.11 1.61
CA LEU A 302 31.67 0.87 0.84
C LEU A 302 32.79 0.98 -0.21
N PRO A 303 33.62 -0.07 -0.39
CA PRO A 303 34.58 -0.08 -1.48
C PRO A 303 33.85 0.16 -2.80
N GLN A 304 34.52 0.76 -3.80
CA GLN A 304 33.96 0.93 -5.14
C GLN A 304 33.46 -0.44 -5.62
N GLY A 305 32.14 -0.63 -5.58
CA GLY A 305 31.52 -1.93 -5.49
C GLY A 305 30.92 -2.38 -6.81
N VAL A 306 31.07 -3.69 -7.06
CA VAL A 306 30.62 -4.50 -8.20
C VAL A 306 29.43 -3.91 -8.97
N ALA A 307 29.60 -3.87 -10.30
CA ALA A 307 28.65 -3.31 -11.27
C ALA A 307 27.19 -3.68 -10.95
N PRO A 308 26.33 -2.69 -10.65
CA PRO A 308 24.92 -2.94 -10.49
C PRO A 308 24.30 -3.38 -11.82
N TRP A 309 23.25 -4.19 -11.73
CA TRP A 309 22.39 -4.47 -12.87
C TRP A 309 21.88 -3.13 -13.42
N GLY A 310 22.51 -2.65 -14.50
CA GLY A 310 22.10 -1.44 -15.23
C GLY A 310 22.98 -0.19 -15.15
N ALA A 311 24.05 -0.09 -14.33
CA ALA A 311 24.95 1.11 -14.37
C ALA A 311 26.39 0.84 -13.89
N LEU A 312 27.39 1.20 -14.69
CA LEU A 312 28.83 0.98 -14.44
C LEU A 312 29.37 1.58 -13.12
N ALA A 313 30.24 0.82 -12.44
CA ALA A 313 31.35 1.27 -11.57
C ALA A 313 31.23 2.66 -10.91
N ARG A 314 30.17 2.89 -10.14
CA ARG A 314 29.97 4.14 -9.40
C ARG A 314 30.42 4.00 -7.94
N PRO A 315 30.80 5.11 -7.26
CA PRO A 315 30.93 5.09 -5.81
C PRO A 315 29.62 4.62 -5.16
N MET A 316 29.72 4.03 -3.97
CA MET A 316 28.58 3.58 -3.15
C MET A 316 28.75 4.06 -1.70
N GLY A 317 27.68 3.96 -0.92
CA GLY A 317 27.71 4.31 0.50
C GLY A 317 27.78 5.82 0.71
N ARG A 318 28.50 6.23 1.75
CA ARG A 318 28.48 7.61 2.25
C ARG A 318 28.71 8.69 1.18
N VAL A 319 29.65 8.49 0.25
CA VAL A 319 29.95 9.47 -0.81
C VAL A 319 28.71 9.75 -1.67
N VAL A 320 27.95 8.71 -2.02
CA VAL A 320 26.72 8.88 -2.81
C VAL A 320 25.64 9.54 -1.97
N LEU A 321 25.49 9.15 -0.70
CA LEU A 321 24.52 9.78 0.19
C LEU A 321 24.79 11.29 0.31
N GLU A 322 26.05 11.68 0.51
CA GLU A 322 26.45 13.08 0.65
C GLU A 322 26.20 13.88 -0.63
N GLU A 323 26.71 13.41 -1.78
CA GLU A 323 26.64 14.13 -3.04
C GLU A 323 25.23 14.14 -3.67
N GLN A 324 24.50 13.02 -3.57
CA GLN A 324 23.22 12.86 -4.26
C GLN A 324 22.03 13.25 -3.39
N PHE A 325 22.11 13.18 -2.06
CA PHE A 325 20.97 13.45 -1.19
C PHE A 325 21.24 14.59 -0.21
N ILE A 326 22.29 14.53 0.60
CA ILE A 326 22.49 15.50 1.69
C ILE A 326 22.78 16.90 1.15
N ARG A 327 23.80 17.07 0.29
CA ARG A 327 24.16 18.41 -0.25
C ARG A 327 23.01 19.04 -1.05
N PRO A 328 22.33 18.32 -1.97
CA PRO A 328 21.18 18.90 -2.67
C PRO A 328 20.04 19.26 -1.72
N SER A 329 19.80 18.46 -0.68
CA SER A 329 18.76 18.77 0.32
C SER A 329 19.07 20.01 1.14
N LEU A 330 20.33 20.18 1.56
CA LEU A 330 20.77 21.37 2.28
C LEU A 330 20.66 22.62 1.41
N ALA A 331 21.10 22.57 0.15
CA ALA A 331 21.01 23.69 -0.77
C ALA A 331 19.54 24.12 -1.04
N VAL A 332 18.62 23.15 -1.18
CA VAL A 332 17.18 23.45 -1.31
C VAL A 332 16.63 24.04 -0.01
N PHE A 333 17.02 23.50 1.15
CA PHE A 333 16.57 24.02 2.44
C PHE A 333 17.02 25.46 2.67
N GLU A 334 18.30 25.76 2.39
CA GLU A 334 18.87 27.11 2.46
C GLU A 334 18.12 28.07 1.53
N ALA A 335 17.85 27.66 0.29
CA ALA A 335 17.08 28.48 -0.66
C ALA A 335 15.63 28.74 -0.21
N VAL A 336 14.97 27.75 0.41
CA VAL A 336 13.63 27.93 0.99
C VAL A 336 13.67 28.91 2.16
N GLN A 337 14.69 28.81 3.02
CA GLN A 337 14.88 29.71 4.15
C GLN A 337 15.16 31.15 3.69
N ASP A 338 16.01 31.33 2.68
CA ASP A 338 16.30 32.64 2.10
C ASP A 338 15.08 33.27 1.41
N CYS A 339 14.29 32.46 0.70
CA CYS A 339 13.04 32.92 0.09
C CYS A 339 11.99 33.32 1.15
N ALA A 340 11.94 32.61 2.29
CA ALA A 340 11.12 33.02 3.44
C ALA A 340 11.56 34.38 4.02
N ASN A 341 12.85 34.73 3.86
CA ASN A 341 13.43 36.03 4.22
C ASN A 341 13.42 37.04 3.04
N HIS A 342 12.55 36.86 2.04
CA HIS A 342 12.38 37.70 0.86
C HIS A 342 13.53 37.71 -0.17
N HIS A 343 14.48 36.77 -0.08
CA HIS A 343 15.57 36.60 -1.04
C HIS A 343 15.40 35.28 -1.79
N CYS A 344 14.54 35.25 -2.82
CA CYS A 344 14.26 34.02 -3.55
C CYS A 344 15.28 33.82 -4.68
N ALA A 345 16.34 33.05 -4.40
CA ALA A 345 17.26 32.52 -5.39
C ALA A 345 17.32 30.99 -5.27
N TRP A 346 17.13 30.28 -6.38
CA TRP A 346 17.28 28.83 -6.39
C TRP A 346 18.76 28.44 -6.50
N PRO A 347 19.18 27.34 -5.86
CA PRO A 347 20.58 26.94 -5.87
C PRO A 347 20.97 26.48 -7.27
N GLU A 348 22.13 26.94 -7.75
CA GLU A 348 22.78 26.39 -8.92
C GLU A 348 23.55 25.12 -8.49
N LEU A 349 23.07 23.96 -8.93
CA LEU A 349 23.71 22.66 -8.67
C LEU A 349 24.29 22.14 -9.98
N GLU A 350 25.62 21.99 -10.05
CA GLU A 350 26.37 21.70 -11.30
C GLU A 350 25.83 20.50 -12.11
N HIS A 351 25.20 19.53 -11.43
CA HIS A 351 24.73 18.28 -12.03
C HIS A 351 23.28 17.92 -11.70
N LEU A 352 22.50 18.82 -11.11
CA LEU A 352 21.13 18.54 -10.70
C LEU A 352 20.20 19.69 -11.04
N SER A 353 19.04 19.37 -11.63
CA SER A 353 17.96 20.34 -11.69
C SER A 353 17.41 20.62 -10.29
N THR A 354 16.90 21.83 -10.05
CA THR A 354 16.25 22.20 -8.79
C THR A 354 15.15 21.22 -8.41
N SER A 355 14.34 20.77 -9.37
CA SER A 355 13.29 19.78 -9.12
C SER A 355 13.85 18.41 -8.71
N SER A 356 15.00 17.97 -9.25
CA SER A 356 15.65 16.74 -8.80
C SER A 356 16.16 16.87 -7.37
N ALA A 357 16.79 18.00 -7.04
CA ALA A 357 17.23 18.30 -5.68
C ALA A 357 16.06 18.32 -4.68
N MET A 358 14.94 18.96 -5.04
CA MET A 358 13.71 18.95 -4.23
C MET A 358 13.16 17.54 -4.04
N TYR A 359 13.21 16.70 -5.07
CA TYR A 359 12.75 15.32 -4.98
C TYR A 359 13.61 14.48 -4.02
N ARG A 360 14.93 14.64 -4.10
CA ARG A 360 15.87 13.97 -3.18
C ARG A 360 15.72 14.45 -1.75
N MET A 361 15.45 15.74 -1.55
CA MET A 361 15.08 16.30 -0.24
C MET A 361 13.78 15.68 0.28
N LEU A 362 12.76 15.53 -0.57
CA LEU A 362 11.51 14.88 -0.19
C LEU A 362 11.77 13.44 0.26
N LEU A 363 12.51 12.64 -0.53
CA LEU A 363 12.84 11.26 -0.15
C LEU A 363 13.61 11.19 1.16
N LEU A 364 14.67 11.99 1.32
CA LEU A 364 15.49 12.01 2.53
C LEU A 364 14.68 12.45 3.75
N GLY A 365 13.87 13.49 3.62
CA GLY A 365 12.99 14.00 4.68
C GLY A 365 11.92 12.97 5.06
N THR A 366 11.26 12.36 4.08
CA THR A 366 10.28 11.30 4.28
C THR A 366 10.92 10.10 4.99
N PHE A 367 12.04 9.57 4.51
CA PHE A 367 12.71 8.45 5.17
C PHE A 367 13.16 8.78 6.60
N SER A 368 13.71 9.98 6.82
CA SER A 368 14.21 10.39 8.14
C SER A 368 13.06 10.57 9.15
N ILE A 369 12.00 11.28 8.76
CA ILE A 369 10.87 11.58 9.65
C ILE A 369 9.97 10.35 9.80
N CYS A 370 9.49 9.80 8.69
CA CYS A 370 8.58 8.66 8.72
C CYS A 370 9.28 7.39 9.23
N GLY A 371 10.57 7.19 8.92
CA GLY A 371 11.35 6.06 9.43
C GLY A 371 11.54 6.13 10.95
N ALA A 372 11.84 7.32 11.49
CA ALA A 372 11.93 7.51 12.94
C ALA A 372 10.57 7.27 13.63
N VAL A 373 9.47 7.84 13.10
CA VAL A 373 8.12 7.61 13.64
C VAL A 373 7.74 6.13 13.57
N HIS A 374 8.02 5.47 12.44
CA HIS A 374 7.73 4.05 12.26
C HIS A 374 8.50 3.19 13.28
N ALA A 375 9.81 3.41 13.43
CA ALA A 375 10.64 2.71 14.41
C ALA A 375 10.15 2.95 15.85
N LEU A 376 9.80 4.18 16.22
CA LEU A 376 9.26 4.51 17.54
C LEU A 376 7.94 3.81 17.83
N VAL A 377 7.02 3.74 16.86
CA VAL A 377 5.76 3.01 17.03
C VAL A 377 6.02 1.52 17.19
N VAL A 378 6.91 0.92 16.40
CA VAL A 378 7.27 -0.50 16.53
C VAL A 378 7.89 -0.79 17.91
N VAL A 379 8.83 0.04 18.37
CA VAL A 379 9.40 -0.07 19.73
C VAL A 379 8.32 0.07 20.80
N GLY A 380 7.43 1.06 20.67
CA GLY A 380 6.32 1.26 21.60
C GLY A 380 5.40 0.05 21.66
N GLN A 381 5.05 -0.53 20.51
CA GLN A 381 4.26 -1.76 20.44
C GLN A 381 4.97 -2.95 21.08
N LEU A 382 6.27 -3.14 20.81
CA LEU A 382 7.07 -4.21 21.40
C LEU A 382 7.16 -4.11 22.93
N LEU A 383 7.31 -2.89 23.47
CA LEU A 383 7.49 -2.67 24.90
C LEU A 383 6.17 -2.66 25.67
N LEU A 384 5.13 -2.05 25.10
CA LEU A 384 3.90 -1.70 25.82
C LEU A 384 2.71 -2.62 25.49
N ASN A 385 2.73 -3.34 24.37
CA ASN A 385 1.60 -4.15 23.94
C ASN A 385 1.93 -5.66 24.07
N PRO A 386 1.51 -6.34 25.15
CA PRO A 386 1.74 -7.77 25.30
C PRO A 386 1.03 -8.60 24.23
N THR A 387 -0.17 -8.19 23.79
CA THR A 387 -0.90 -8.82 22.68
C THR A 387 -0.11 -8.72 21.38
N TYR A 388 0.64 -7.63 21.18
CA TYR A 388 1.54 -7.51 20.03
C TYR A 388 2.63 -8.57 20.03
N ARG A 389 3.18 -8.87 21.21
CA ARG A 389 4.25 -9.84 21.35
C ARG A 389 3.74 -11.28 21.26
N SER A 390 2.61 -11.58 21.90
CA SER A 390 2.08 -12.94 22.00
C SER A 390 1.32 -13.41 20.76
N ALA A 391 0.91 -12.48 19.88
CA ALA A 391 0.10 -12.76 18.69
C ALA A 391 -1.24 -13.46 19.00
N GLU A 392 -1.75 -13.30 20.22
CA GLU A 392 -3.04 -13.86 20.62
C GLU A 392 -4.20 -13.16 19.87
N PRO A 393 -5.13 -13.92 19.28
CA PRO A 393 -6.28 -13.35 18.59
C PRO A 393 -7.24 -12.69 19.59
N ASN A 394 -7.76 -11.52 19.27
CA ASN A 394 -8.83 -10.89 20.05
C ASN A 394 -10.19 -11.47 19.64
N VAL A 395 -10.55 -12.57 20.29
CA VAL A 395 -11.81 -13.31 20.05
C VAL A 395 -13.05 -12.44 20.23
N GLU A 396 -13.00 -11.44 21.11
CA GLU A 396 -14.12 -10.51 21.33
C GLU A 396 -14.29 -9.57 20.15
N LEU A 397 -13.21 -8.93 19.70
CA LEU A 397 -13.22 -8.06 18.53
C LEU A 397 -13.63 -8.83 17.27
N ASP A 398 -13.22 -10.08 17.13
CA ASP A 398 -13.66 -10.93 16.02
C ASP A 398 -15.18 -11.09 15.98
N LYS A 399 -15.79 -11.39 17.14
CA LYS A 399 -17.25 -11.51 17.26
C LYS A 399 -17.97 -10.20 16.98
N GLU A 400 -17.43 -9.08 17.47
CA GLU A 400 -17.94 -7.73 17.16
C GLU A 400 -17.89 -7.48 15.65
N MET A 401 -16.76 -7.79 15.01
CA MET A 401 -16.57 -7.63 13.57
C MET A 401 -17.53 -8.49 12.76
N GLN A 402 -17.68 -9.79 13.08
CA GLN A 402 -18.63 -10.67 12.40
C GLN A 402 -20.07 -10.19 12.54
N THR A 403 -20.45 -9.70 13.73
CA THR A 403 -21.77 -9.12 13.95
C THR A 403 -21.99 -7.90 13.05
N MET A 404 -21.02 -6.99 13.02
CA MET A 404 -21.09 -5.79 12.19
C MET A 404 -21.07 -6.08 10.68
N ILE A 405 -20.30 -7.08 10.24
CA ILE A 405 -20.29 -7.54 8.84
C ILE A 405 -21.70 -7.98 8.42
N ASN A 406 -22.33 -8.85 9.22
CA ASN A 406 -23.69 -9.31 8.97
C ASN A 406 -24.72 -8.16 8.93
N GLU A 407 -24.57 -7.16 9.81
CA GLU A 407 -25.42 -5.97 9.81
C GLU A 407 -25.24 -5.12 8.54
N ILE A 408 -23.99 -4.90 8.11
CA ILE A 408 -23.65 -4.15 6.89
C ILE A 408 -24.21 -4.86 5.66
N GLU A 409 -24.02 -6.17 5.54
CA GLU A 409 -24.51 -6.98 4.41
C GLU A 409 -26.04 -6.94 4.34
N LYS A 410 -26.72 -7.18 5.46
CA LYS A 410 -28.19 -7.12 5.53
C LYS A 410 -28.72 -5.74 5.14
N TYR A 411 -28.06 -4.67 5.58
CA TYR A 411 -28.43 -3.30 5.21
C TYR A 411 -28.20 -3.03 3.72
N SER A 412 -27.07 -3.46 3.18
CA SER A 412 -26.67 -3.32 1.79
C SER A 412 -27.64 -4.00 0.83
N ASP A 413 -27.99 -5.26 1.12
CA ASP A 413 -28.91 -6.06 0.29
C ASP A 413 -30.32 -5.46 0.28
N LYS A 414 -30.80 -4.97 1.44
CA LYS A 414 -32.10 -4.28 1.52
C LYS A 414 -32.12 -2.99 0.70
N ARG A 415 -31.03 -2.21 0.69
CA ARG A 415 -30.95 -1.00 -0.15
C ARG A 415 -30.95 -1.35 -1.63
N GLU A 416 -30.22 -2.39 -2.02
CA GLU A 416 -30.16 -2.84 -3.41
C GLU A 416 -31.56 -3.23 -3.91
N CYS A 417 -32.30 -4.03 -3.15
CA CYS A 417 -33.68 -4.40 -3.49
C CYS A 417 -34.62 -3.19 -3.60
N ASN A 418 -34.57 -2.24 -2.67
CA ASN A 418 -35.39 -1.03 -2.75
C ASN A 418 -35.09 -0.19 -4.00
N TYR A 419 -33.83 -0.15 -4.45
CA TYR A 419 -33.47 0.57 -5.68
C TYR A 419 -33.96 -0.13 -6.94
N GLU A 420 -33.97 -1.46 -6.97
CA GLU A 420 -34.51 -2.23 -8.09
C GLU A 420 -36.02 -2.05 -8.20
N GLU A 421 -36.75 -2.04 -7.08
CA GLU A 421 -38.19 -1.74 -7.05
C GLU A 421 -38.48 -0.34 -7.58
N MET A 422 -37.77 0.69 -7.12
CA MET A 422 -37.91 2.07 -7.62
C MET A 422 -37.50 2.25 -9.08
N ALA A 423 -36.71 1.35 -9.66
CA ALA A 423 -36.31 1.41 -11.06
C ALA A 423 -37.33 0.74 -12.01
N LEU A 424 -38.23 -0.08 -11.45
CA LEU A 424 -39.32 -0.75 -12.17
C LEU A 424 -40.62 0.06 -12.16
N GLU A 425 -40.78 0.96 -11.20
CA GLU A 425 -41.82 2.01 -11.15
C GLU A 425 -41.48 3.18 -12.09
#